data_AF-A0A8D0G5M2-F1
#
_entry.id   AF-A0A8D0G5M2-F1
#
_cell.length_a   1.000
_cell.length_b   1.000
_cell.length_c   1.000
_cell.angle_alpha   90.00
_cell.angle_beta   90.00
_cell.angle_gamma   90.00
#
_symmetry.space_group_name_H-M   'P 1'
#
loop_
_entity.id
_entity.type
_entity.pdbx_description
1 polymer ?
#
loop_
_entity_poly.entity_id
_entity_poly.type
_entity_poly.pdbx_seq_one_letter_code
_entity_poly.pdbx_strand_id
1 'polypeptide(L)'
;VFLHKTLSHPHLYGYCYQDSNDIPDTLTTITELGSPLEMIQLLQTSWEDRFRICLSLVRLLHYLAHSPLGSMTLLDFRPRQFVIVDGELKVTDLDDASIEEASCASNSDCYMEFPARNFTLPCSVEGRCQSMNEKRNLYNAYRFFFTYLLPHSAPSSLRPLLDMIVNATGELHWGIDETVAQLERVLHLYKSGLYLLNTTRTPKAEYREVLEAAILEENYRCWPSYHHKGCLLSVFDVSEAIEVCESHSQCQAFVLINQTTWTVRFGRTCPGKTFFLPPNSSEHD
;
A
#
# COMPACT_ATOMS: atom_id res chain seq x y z
N VAL A 1 20.88 -13.22 -11.35
CA VAL A 1 21.86 -12.10 -11.07
C VAL A 1 21.65 -10.87 -11.94
N PHE A 2 21.63 -10.99 -13.28
CA PHE A 2 21.58 -9.84 -14.18
C PHE A 2 20.32 -8.98 -13.93
N LEU A 3 19.15 -9.61 -13.82
CA LEU A 3 17.90 -8.93 -13.50
C LEU A 3 17.95 -8.25 -12.12
N HIS A 4 18.48 -8.90 -11.08
CA HIS A 4 18.67 -8.28 -9.76
C HIS A 4 19.57 -7.04 -9.80
N LYS A 5 20.67 -7.06 -10.57
CA LYS A 5 21.56 -5.88 -10.71
C LYS A 5 20.88 -4.74 -11.48
N THR A 6 20.13 -5.07 -12.53
CA THR A 6 19.45 -4.06 -13.37
C THR A 6 18.23 -3.46 -12.68
N LEU A 7 17.49 -4.26 -11.90
CA LEU A 7 16.24 -3.83 -11.26
C LEU A 7 16.45 -3.24 -9.86
N SER A 8 17.58 -3.51 -9.19
CA SER A 8 17.90 -3.02 -7.84
C SER A 8 16.82 -3.34 -6.77
N HIS A 9 16.09 -4.45 -6.93
CA HIS A 9 15.01 -4.87 -6.04
C HIS A 9 15.08 -6.40 -5.80
N PRO A 10 15.26 -6.87 -4.54
CA PRO A 10 15.96 -6.23 -3.42
C PRO A 10 17.43 -5.92 -3.75
N HIS A 11 18.08 -5.14 -2.89
CA HIS A 11 19.50 -4.83 -3.08
C HIS A 11 20.34 -6.11 -3.01
N LEU A 12 21.17 -6.34 -4.02
CA LEU A 12 22.08 -7.48 -4.11
C LEU A 12 23.45 -7.09 -3.51
N TYR A 13 23.79 -7.62 -2.34
CA TYR A 13 25.09 -7.38 -1.70
C TYR A 13 26.22 -8.21 -2.30
N GLY A 14 25.90 -9.39 -2.83
CA GLY A 14 26.90 -10.28 -3.40
C GLY A 14 26.28 -11.51 -4.05
N TYR A 15 27.11 -12.26 -4.76
CA TYR A 15 26.75 -13.58 -5.27
C TYR A 15 27.98 -14.47 -5.21
N CYS A 16 27.77 -15.75 -4.94
CA CYS A 16 28.80 -16.77 -4.93
C CYS A 16 28.45 -17.82 -5.98
N TYR A 17 29.42 -18.13 -6.82
CA TYR A 17 29.34 -19.25 -7.73
C TYR A 17 30.06 -20.42 -7.08
N GLN A 18 29.34 -21.52 -6.85
CA GLN A 18 29.93 -22.77 -6.39
C GLN A 18 29.90 -23.77 -7.53
N ASP A 19 31.09 -24.11 -7.99
CA ASP A 19 31.31 -25.24 -8.89
C ASP A 19 31.76 -26.42 -8.01
N SER A 20 30.85 -27.38 -7.79
CA SER A 20 31.12 -28.57 -7.00
C SER A 20 30.80 -29.81 -7.84
N ASN A 21 31.58 -30.87 -7.67
CA ASN A 21 31.44 -32.09 -8.47
C ASN A 21 30.05 -32.75 -8.37
N ASP A 22 29.24 -32.42 -7.36
CA ASP A 22 27.93 -33.02 -7.10
C ASP A 22 26.76 -32.21 -7.67
N ILE A 23 26.89 -30.88 -7.83
CA ILE A 23 25.87 -30.00 -8.43
C ILE A 23 26.60 -28.92 -9.24
N PRO A 24 26.69 -29.09 -10.58
CA PRO A 24 27.24 -28.04 -11.44
C PRO A 24 26.33 -26.80 -11.39
N ASP A 25 26.96 -25.62 -11.53
CA ASP A 25 26.31 -24.32 -11.72
C ASP A 25 25.43 -23.83 -10.56
N THR A 26 25.82 -24.08 -9.30
CA THR A 26 25.09 -23.53 -8.15
C THR A 26 25.43 -22.06 -7.93
N LEU A 27 24.44 -21.18 -8.15
CA LEU A 27 24.52 -19.77 -7.86
C LEU A 27 23.81 -19.46 -6.53
N THR A 28 24.55 -18.88 -5.58
CA THR A 28 23.97 -18.32 -4.34
C THR A 28 24.01 -16.80 -4.41
N THR A 29 22.90 -16.13 -4.13
CA THR A 29 22.83 -14.65 -4.04
C THR A 29 22.65 -14.22 -2.59
N ILE A 30 23.29 -13.10 -2.22
CA ILE A 30 23.15 -12.46 -0.91
C ILE A 30 22.39 -11.16 -1.14
N THR A 31 21.16 -11.11 -0.67
CA THR A 31 20.24 -9.99 -0.84
C THR A 31 19.85 -9.38 0.50
N GLU A 32 19.30 -8.18 0.43
CA GLU A 32 18.68 -7.49 1.56
C GLU A 32 17.58 -8.34 2.23
N LEU A 33 17.66 -8.45 3.55
CA LEU A 33 16.68 -9.19 4.34
C LEU A 33 15.41 -8.35 4.54
N GLY A 34 14.27 -8.89 4.14
CA GLY A 34 12.95 -8.30 4.38
C GLY A 34 12.02 -9.21 5.15
N SER A 35 10.93 -8.66 5.66
CA SER A 35 9.87 -9.44 6.31
C SER A 35 8.87 -9.96 5.27
N PRO A 36 8.46 -11.24 5.34
CA PRO A 36 7.49 -11.80 4.41
C PRO A 36 6.11 -11.14 4.55
N LEU A 37 5.37 -11.07 3.43
CA LEU A 37 3.99 -10.55 3.44
C LEU A 37 3.00 -11.61 3.93
N GLU A 38 2.51 -11.43 5.15
CA GLU A 38 1.40 -12.22 5.70
C GLU A 38 0.09 -11.44 5.62
N MET A 39 -0.84 -11.88 4.77
CA MET A 39 -2.08 -11.14 4.50
C MET A 39 -2.91 -10.84 5.77
N ILE A 40 -2.96 -11.79 6.73
CA ILE A 40 -3.67 -11.58 8.00
C ILE A 40 -3.01 -10.46 8.80
N GLN A 41 -1.68 -10.43 8.87
CA GLN A 41 -0.96 -9.37 9.56
C GLN A 41 -1.17 -8.02 8.86
N LEU A 42 -1.13 -7.99 7.52
CA LEU A 42 -1.38 -6.78 6.74
C LEU A 42 -2.76 -6.19 7.01
N LEU A 43 -3.81 -7.01 7.04
CA LEU A 43 -5.17 -6.55 7.33
C LEU A 43 -5.34 -5.98 8.76
N GLN A 44 -4.41 -6.28 9.67
CA GLN A 44 -4.36 -5.73 11.02
C GLN A 44 -3.55 -4.44 11.12
N THR A 45 -2.81 -4.06 10.08
CA THR A 45 -2.05 -2.80 10.04
C THR A 45 -2.93 -1.60 9.68
N SER A 46 -2.40 -0.40 9.89
CA SER A 46 -3.09 0.84 9.55
C SER A 46 -3.46 0.86 8.06
N TRP A 47 -4.51 1.61 7.70
CA TRP A 47 -4.83 1.81 6.28
C TRP A 47 -3.67 2.47 5.53
N GLU A 48 -2.98 3.41 6.18
CA GLU A 48 -1.85 4.12 5.62
C GLU A 48 -0.70 3.17 5.23
N ASP A 49 -0.36 2.20 6.08
CA ASP A 49 0.68 1.21 5.78
C ASP A 49 0.26 0.27 4.64
N ARG A 50 -1.00 -0.16 4.63
CA ARG A 50 -1.55 -0.97 3.52
C ARG A 50 -1.53 -0.22 2.20
N PHE A 51 -1.88 1.07 2.23
CA PHE A 51 -1.81 1.94 1.07
C PHE A 51 -0.37 2.10 0.57
N ARG A 52 0.60 2.25 1.48
CA ARG A 52 2.03 2.29 1.15
C ARG A 52 2.47 1.07 0.36
N ILE A 53 2.05 -0.13 0.80
CA ILE A 53 2.37 -1.39 0.13
C ILE A 53 1.79 -1.44 -1.28
N CYS A 54 0.53 -1.05 -1.47
CA CYS A 54 -0.10 -1.00 -2.79
C CYS A 54 0.57 0.01 -3.72
N LEU A 55 0.96 1.18 -3.18
CA LEU A 55 1.65 2.22 -3.93
C LEU A 55 3.08 1.77 -4.34
N SER A 56 3.79 1.12 -3.44
CA SER A 56 5.12 0.56 -3.71
C SER A 56 5.04 -0.54 -4.79
N LEU A 57 4.03 -1.41 -4.71
CA LEU A 57 3.75 -2.41 -5.74
C LEU A 57 3.46 -1.79 -7.10
N VAL A 58 2.56 -0.80 -7.20
CA VAL A 58 2.24 -0.20 -8.51
C VAL A 58 3.45 0.52 -9.12
N ARG A 59 4.29 1.16 -8.29
CA ARG A 59 5.53 1.80 -8.75
C ARG A 59 6.53 0.78 -9.28
N LEU A 60 6.66 -0.36 -8.60
CA LEU A 60 7.46 -1.49 -9.10
C LEU A 60 6.93 -1.99 -10.44
N LEU A 61 5.62 -2.20 -10.56
CA LEU A 61 5.01 -2.66 -11.81
C LEU A 61 5.18 -1.64 -12.95
N HIS A 62 5.06 -0.34 -12.65
CA HIS A 62 5.33 0.72 -13.60
C HIS A 62 6.79 0.68 -14.09
N TYR A 63 7.73 0.44 -13.19
CA TYR A 63 9.14 0.26 -13.54
C TYR A 63 9.39 -0.99 -14.41
N LEU A 64 8.73 -2.11 -14.10
CA LEU A 64 8.83 -3.35 -14.89
C LEU A 64 8.23 -3.20 -16.30
N ALA A 65 7.11 -2.48 -16.44
CA ALA A 65 6.49 -2.21 -17.73
C ALA A 65 7.35 -1.30 -18.62
N HIS A 66 8.06 -0.35 -18.02
CA HIS A 66 8.94 0.62 -18.70
C HIS A 66 10.43 0.28 -18.61
N SER A 67 10.75 -0.99 -18.32
CA SER A 67 12.13 -1.43 -18.19
C SER A 67 12.89 -1.22 -19.51
N PRO A 68 14.17 -0.78 -19.46
CA PRO A 68 14.98 -0.58 -20.67
C PRO A 68 15.21 -1.87 -21.47
N LEU A 69 14.96 -3.03 -20.86
CA LEU A 69 15.05 -4.33 -21.54
C LEU A 69 13.76 -4.69 -22.30
N GLY A 70 12.65 -4.00 -22.02
CA GLY A 70 11.30 -4.32 -22.50
C GLY A 70 10.34 -4.61 -21.34
N SER A 71 9.04 -4.61 -21.65
CA SER A 71 7.95 -4.85 -20.69
C SER A 71 8.09 -6.23 -20.02
N MET A 72 8.28 -6.23 -18.70
CA MET A 72 8.50 -7.45 -17.92
C MET A 72 7.23 -8.00 -17.28
N THR A 73 7.00 -9.30 -17.38
CA THR A 73 5.99 -10.04 -16.59
C THR A 73 6.64 -10.87 -15.50
N LEU A 74 6.03 -10.89 -14.31
CA LEU A 74 6.39 -11.79 -13.22
C LEU A 74 5.55 -13.06 -13.37
N LEU A 75 6.18 -14.18 -13.73
CA LEU A 75 5.45 -15.45 -13.94
C LEU A 75 4.89 -16.00 -12.62
N ASP A 76 5.62 -15.81 -11.52
CA ASP A 76 5.14 -16.11 -10.17
C ASP A 76 4.77 -14.85 -9.39
N PHE A 77 3.50 -14.44 -9.50
CA PHE A 77 2.94 -13.28 -8.78
C PHE A 77 2.29 -13.69 -7.45
N ARG A 78 2.83 -14.65 -6.71
CA ARG A 78 2.27 -14.98 -5.38
C ARG A 78 2.74 -13.96 -4.34
N PRO A 79 1.92 -13.60 -3.33
CA PRO A 79 2.35 -12.70 -2.25
C PRO A 79 3.65 -13.10 -1.54
N ARG A 80 4.00 -14.39 -1.55
CA ARG A 80 5.23 -14.95 -0.97
C ARG A 80 6.50 -14.56 -1.72
N GLN A 81 6.38 -14.09 -2.97
CA GLN A 81 7.49 -13.61 -3.79
C GLN A 81 7.87 -12.15 -3.50
N PHE A 82 7.26 -11.58 -2.47
CA PHE A 82 7.46 -10.20 -2.07
C PHE A 82 7.80 -10.14 -0.59
N VAL A 83 8.63 -9.16 -0.24
CA VAL A 83 9.01 -8.83 1.13
C VAL A 83 8.84 -7.34 1.37
N ILE A 84 8.67 -6.98 2.64
CA ILE A 84 8.71 -5.58 3.07
C ILE A 84 10.12 -5.28 3.59
N VAL A 85 10.71 -4.21 3.08
CA VAL A 85 11.93 -3.62 3.62
C VAL A 85 11.71 -2.13 3.83
N ASP A 86 11.89 -1.66 5.07
CA ASP A 86 11.67 -0.27 5.47
C ASP A 86 10.29 0.30 5.09
N GLY A 87 9.27 -0.58 5.05
CA GLY A 87 7.89 -0.25 4.68
C GLY A 87 7.61 -0.19 3.17
N GLU A 88 8.60 -0.46 2.33
CA GLU A 88 8.44 -0.61 0.88
C GLU A 88 8.36 -2.09 0.49
N LEU A 89 7.55 -2.40 -0.51
CA LEU A 89 7.43 -3.74 -1.07
C LEU A 89 8.52 -3.97 -2.11
N LYS A 90 9.22 -5.10 -1.99
CA LYS A 90 10.26 -5.53 -2.94
C LYS A 90 10.01 -6.97 -3.36
N VAL A 91 10.32 -7.29 -4.62
CA VAL A 91 10.19 -8.64 -5.20
C VAL A 91 11.46 -9.44 -4.95
N THR A 92 11.37 -10.59 -4.28
CA THR A 92 12.55 -11.38 -3.89
C THR A 92 13.07 -12.27 -5.00
N ASP A 93 12.18 -12.77 -5.84
CA ASP A 93 12.49 -13.72 -6.89
C ASP A 93 12.20 -13.10 -8.26
N LEU A 94 13.27 -12.82 -8.99
CA LEU A 94 13.23 -12.25 -10.34
C LEU A 94 13.71 -13.24 -11.40
N ASP A 95 14.09 -14.46 -11.00
CA ASP A 95 14.65 -15.44 -11.95
C ASP A 95 13.54 -16.02 -12.86
N ASP A 96 12.27 -15.90 -12.43
CA ASP A 96 11.06 -16.26 -13.19
C ASP A 96 10.42 -15.07 -13.93
N ALA A 97 11.15 -13.97 -14.17
CA ALA A 97 10.63 -12.84 -14.94
C ALA A 97 10.88 -13.02 -16.46
N SER A 98 9.88 -12.71 -17.28
CA SER A 98 9.98 -12.72 -18.75
C SER A 98 9.84 -11.32 -19.32
N ILE A 99 10.63 -11.00 -20.35
CA ILE A 99 10.62 -9.71 -21.05
C ILE A 99 9.86 -9.81 -22.39
N GLU A 100 9.70 -11.03 -22.91
CA GLU A 100 9.10 -11.24 -24.23
C GLU A 100 7.57 -11.17 -24.15
N GLU A 101 6.96 -10.32 -24.97
CA GLU A 101 5.51 -10.33 -25.20
C GLU A 101 5.13 -11.55 -26.05
N ALA A 102 3.98 -12.16 -25.75
CA ALA A 102 3.51 -13.35 -26.44
C ALA A 102 3.30 -13.07 -27.94
N SER A 103 3.75 -14.00 -28.80
CA SER A 103 3.52 -13.93 -30.25
C SER A 103 2.07 -14.25 -30.60
N CYS A 104 1.52 -13.60 -31.62
CA CYS A 104 0.14 -13.78 -32.07
C CYS A 104 0.00 -13.60 -33.58
N ALA A 105 -0.99 -14.29 -34.15
CA ALA A 105 -1.47 -14.06 -35.51
C ALA A 105 -2.83 -13.31 -35.51
N SER A 106 -3.58 -13.42 -34.42
CA SER A 106 -4.91 -12.85 -34.23
C SER A 106 -5.15 -12.49 -32.77
N ASN A 107 -6.19 -11.68 -32.51
CA ASN A 107 -6.53 -11.28 -31.13
C ASN A 107 -6.87 -12.49 -30.23
N SER A 108 -7.40 -13.58 -30.78
CA SER A 108 -7.72 -14.77 -29.98
C SER A 108 -6.49 -15.47 -29.40
N ASP A 109 -5.31 -15.25 -29.99
CA ASP A 109 -4.05 -15.80 -29.46
C ASP A 109 -3.61 -15.03 -28.20
N CYS A 110 -4.09 -13.80 -28.04
CA CYS A 110 -3.80 -12.91 -26.91
C CYS A 110 -4.83 -13.05 -25.78
N TYR A 111 -5.16 -14.29 -25.46
CA TYR A 111 -6.10 -14.62 -24.40
C TYR A 111 -5.39 -14.74 -23.04
N MET A 112 -5.92 -14.05 -22.04
CA MET A 112 -5.48 -14.13 -20.64
C MET A 112 -6.58 -14.75 -19.80
N GLU A 113 -6.29 -15.95 -19.27
CA GLU A 113 -7.16 -16.66 -18.36
C GLU A 113 -6.82 -16.34 -16.91
N PHE A 114 -7.81 -15.92 -16.12
CA PHE A 114 -7.71 -15.86 -14.67
C PHE A 114 -8.91 -16.56 -14.02
N PRO A 115 -8.78 -17.04 -12.77
CA PRO A 115 -9.82 -17.86 -12.13
C PRO A 115 -11.22 -17.22 -12.06
N ALA A 116 -11.29 -15.89 -12.06
CA ALA A 116 -12.56 -15.16 -11.94
C ALA A 116 -12.96 -14.41 -13.21
N ARG A 117 -12.02 -14.13 -14.13
CA ARG A 117 -12.22 -13.27 -15.30
C ARG A 117 -11.24 -13.61 -16.41
N ASN A 118 -11.66 -13.38 -17.64
CA ASN A 118 -10.83 -13.60 -18.81
C ASN A 118 -10.79 -12.34 -19.65
N PHE A 119 -9.67 -12.13 -20.34
CA PHE A 119 -9.46 -10.96 -21.17
C PHE A 119 -8.83 -11.37 -22.49
N THR A 120 -9.19 -10.66 -23.56
CA THR A 120 -8.59 -10.83 -24.88
C THR A 120 -8.00 -9.49 -25.30
N LEU A 121 -6.69 -9.48 -25.54
CA LEU A 121 -5.96 -8.28 -25.95
C LEU A 121 -5.84 -8.20 -27.48
N PRO A 122 -5.62 -7.00 -28.05
CA PRO A 122 -5.33 -6.86 -29.46
C PRO A 122 -3.94 -7.43 -29.80
N CYS A 123 -3.86 -8.11 -30.94
CA CYS A 123 -2.61 -8.50 -31.57
C CYS A 123 -2.05 -7.30 -32.38
N SER A 124 -0.79 -6.96 -32.15
CA SER A 124 -0.11 -5.89 -32.89
C SER A 124 0.24 -6.30 -34.31
N VAL A 125 0.53 -5.30 -35.16
CA VAL A 125 1.00 -5.51 -36.53
C VAL A 125 2.36 -6.25 -36.59
N GLU A 126 3.12 -6.24 -35.50
CA GLU A 126 4.40 -6.95 -35.35
C GLU A 126 4.20 -8.42 -34.93
N GLY A 127 2.95 -8.89 -34.83
CA GLY A 127 2.62 -10.24 -34.42
C GLY A 127 2.87 -10.50 -32.94
N ARG A 128 2.67 -9.49 -32.09
CA ARG A 128 2.79 -9.60 -30.62
C ARG A 128 1.57 -9.07 -29.88
N CYS A 129 1.20 -9.72 -28.79
CA CYS A 129 0.11 -9.28 -27.94
C CYS A 129 0.45 -7.95 -27.26
N GLN A 130 -0.41 -6.95 -27.42
CA GLN A 130 -0.14 -5.60 -26.93
C GLN A 130 -0.25 -5.54 -25.41
N SER A 131 0.84 -5.14 -24.74
CA SER A 131 0.92 -4.93 -23.28
C SER A 131 0.45 -6.13 -22.43
N MET A 132 0.64 -7.36 -22.91
CA MET A 132 0.16 -8.54 -22.21
C MET A 132 0.90 -8.73 -20.88
N ASN A 133 2.20 -8.48 -20.87
CA ASN A 133 3.03 -8.59 -19.67
C ASN A 133 2.59 -7.61 -18.56
N GLU A 134 2.42 -6.34 -18.92
CA GLU A 134 1.94 -5.28 -18.04
C GLU A 134 0.54 -5.61 -17.48
N LYS A 135 -0.41 -5.95 -18.35
CA LYS A 135 -1.80 -6.26 -17.98
C LYS A 135 -1.88 -7.47 -17.06
N ARG A 136 -1.03 -8.48 -17.26
CA ARG A 136 -0.98 -9.68 -16.41
C ARG A 136 -0.50 -9.34 -15.01
N ASN A 137 0.57 -8.56 -14.89
CA ASN A 137 1.05 -8.07 -13.60
C ASN A 137 -0.01 -7.22 -12.88
N LEU A 138 -0.65 -6.31 -13.62
CA LEU A 138 -1.65 -5.38 -13.08
C LEU A 138 -2.89 -6.12 -12.54
N TYR A 139 -3.40 -7.10 -13.27
CA TYR A 139 -4.52 -7.92 -12.79
C TYR A 139 -4.15 -8.74 -11.55
N ASN A 140 -2.92 -9.27 -11.49
CA ASN A 140 -2.46 -10.00 -10.31
C ASN A 140 -2.30 -9.08 -9.10
N ALA A 141 -1.80 -7.86 -9.27
CA ALA A 141 -1.77 -6.85 -8.20
C ALA A 141 -3.19 -6.53 -7.70
N TYR A 142 -4.15 -6.37 -8.61
CA TYR A 142 -5.56 -6.22 -8.25
C TYR A 142 -6.05 -7.40 -7.40
N ARG A 143 -5.88 -8.62 -7.92
CA ARG A 143 -6.43 -9.85 -7.34
C ARG A 143 -5.84 -10.16 -5.96
N PHE A 144 -4.54 -9.99 -5.77
CA PHE A 144 -3.85 -10.39 -4.55
C PHE A 144 -3.73 -9.28 -3.51
N PHE A 145 -3.74 -8.02 -3.93
CA PHE A 145 -3.48 -6.89 -3.04
C PHE A 145 -4.62 -5.87 -3.04
N PHE A 146 -4.96 -5.26 -4.17
CA PHE A 146 -5.79 -4.04 -4.16
C PHE A 146 -7.20 -4.28 -3.63
N THR A 147 -7.82 -5.41 -3.98
CA THR A 147 -9.16 -5.79 -3.48
C THR A 147 -9.23 -5.87 -1.96
N TYR A 148 -8.14 -6.25 -1.29
CA TYR A 148 -8.09 -6.47 0.16
C TYR A 148 -7.49 -5.29 0.91
N LEU A 149 -6.50 -4.63 0.32
CA LEU A 149 -5.68 -3.65 1.03
C LEU A 149 -6.18 -2.21 0.87
N LEU A 150 -6.73 -1.84 -0.30
CA LEU A 150 -7.13 -0.45 -0.57
C LEU A 150 -8.46 -0.02 0.10
N PRO A 151 -9.59 -0.75 -0.02
CA PRO A 151 -10.89 -0.22 0.39
C PRO A 151 -11.15 -0.35 1.90
N HIS A 152 -10.60 -1.37 2.54
CA HIS A 152 -10.87 -1.66 3.96
C HIS A 152 -10.36 -0.53 4.86
N SER A 153 -11.25 0.04 5.68
CA SER A 153 -10.99 1.13 6.63
C SER A 153 -10.28 2.37 6.05
N ALA A 154 -10.42 2.60 4.75
CA ALA A 154 -9.99 3.85 4.12
C ALA A 154 -10.83 5.04 4.59
N PRO A 155 -10.25 6.26 4.63
CA PRO A 155 -10.99 7.49 4.89
C PRO A 155 -12.19 7.62 3.95
N SER A 156 -13.36 7.94 4.50
CA SER A 156 -14.64 7.90 3.77
C SER A 156 -14.66 8.77 2.51
N SER A 157 -13.97 9.92 2.53
CA SER A 157 -13.87 10.82 1.39
C SER A 157 -12.98 10.29 0.26
N LEU A 158 -12.04 9.38 0.55
CA LEU A 158 -11.17 8.74 -0.44
C LEU A 158 -11.78 7.46 -1.03
N ARG A 159 -12.77 6.84 -0.36
CA ARG A 159 -13.38 5.58 -0.80
C ARG A 159 -13.88 5.59 -2.25
N PRO A 160 -14.61 6.61 -2.74
CA PRO A 160 -15.08 6.60 -4.12
C PRO A 160 -13.95 6.54 -5.15
N LEU A 161 -12.82 7.21 -4.87
CA LEU A 161 -11.64 7.17 -5.74
C LEU A 161 -10.94 5.82 -5.66
N LEU A 162 -10.82 5.23 -4.46
CA LEU A 162 -10.24 3.90 -4.28
C LEU A 162 -11.08 2.81 -4.96
N ASP A 163 -12.40 2.88 -4.85
CA ASP A 163 -13.31 1.93 -5.51
C ASP A 163 -13.21 2.04 -7.03
N MET A 164 -13.08 3.26 -7.56
CA MET A 164 -12.81 3.48 -8.99
C MET A 164 -11.49 2.84 -9.40
N ILE A 165 -10.40 3.03 -8.64
CA ILE A 165 -9.09 2.44 -8.92
C ILE A 165 -9.18 0.91 -8.93
N VAL A 166 -9.75 0.32 -7.88
CA VAL A 166 -9.89 -1.13 -7.74
C VAL A 166 -10.71 -1.70 -8.90
N ASN A 167 -11.83 -1.07 -9.26
CA ASN A 167 -12.68 -1.53 -10.35
C ASN A 167 -12.01 -1.39 -11.72
N ALA A 168 -11.44 -0.22 -12.04
CA ALA A 168 -10.79 0.01 -13.32
C ALA A 168 -9.55 -0.88 -13.53
N THR A 169 -8.83 -1.19 -12.46
CA THR A 169 -7.72 -2.16 -12.48
C THR A 169 -8.24 -3.59 -12.66
N GLY A 170 -9.31 -3.97 -11.94
CA GLY A 170 -9.89 -5.32 -12.01
C GLY A 170 -10.61 -5.65 -13.32
N GLU A 171 -11.09 -4.64 -14.05
CA GLU A 171 -11.62 -4.75 -15.42
C GLU A 171 -10.54 -4.52 -16.49
N LEU A 172 -9.29 -4.23 -16.10
CA LEU A 172 -8.19 -3.87 -16.99
C LEU A 172 -8.50 -2.71 -17.95
N HIS A 173 -9.45 -1.84 -17.59
CA HIS A 173 -9.75 -0.60 -18.32
C HIS A 173 -8.57 0.36 -18.30
N TRP A 174 -7.79 0.34 -17.21
CA TRP A 174 -6.57 1.14 -17.07
C TRP A 174 -5.31 0.31 -17.35
N GLY A 175 -4.30 0.98 -17.90
CA GLY A 175 -2.93 0.50 -17.90
C GLY A 175 -2.22 0.91 -16.61
N ILE A 176 -0.93 0.59 -16.54
CA ILE A 176 -0.09 0.85 -15.39
C ILE A 176 0.11 2.34 -15.16
N ASP A 177 0.24 3.14 -16.22
CA ASP A 177 0.41 4.60 -16.16
C ASP A 177 -0.75 5.30 -15.47
N GLU A 178 -1.97 4.97 -15.89
CA GLU A 178 -3.17 5.55 -15.29
C GLU A 178 -3.35 5.06 -13.85
N THR A 179 -3.06 3.78 -13.58
CA THR A 179 -3.18 3.22 -12.23
C THR A 179 -2.20 3.88 -11.25
N VAL A 180 -0.94 4.07 -11.64
CA VAL A 180 0.04 4.77 -10.79
C VAL A 180 -0.35 6.24 -10.61
N ALA A 181 -0.80 6.93 -11.66
CA ALA A 181 -1.21 8.33 -11.57
C ALA A 181 -2.37 8.52 -10.58
N GLN A 182 -3.37 7.63 -10.59
CA GLN A 182 -4.50 7.71 -9.66
C GLN A 182 -4.11 7.36 -8.23
N LEU A 183 -3.21 6.39 -8.01
CA LEU A 183 -2.69 6.10 -6.68
C LEU A 183 -1.82 7.25 -6.14
N GLU A 184 -0.98 7.88 -6.96
CA GLU A 184 -0.23 9.09 -6.59
C GLU A 184 -1.17 10.26 -6.26
N ARG A 185 -2.29 10.37 -6.98
CA ARG A 185 -3.33 11.36 -6.65
C ARG A 185 -3.94 11.09 -5.28
N VAL A 186 -4.24 9.84 -4.93
CA VAL A 186 -4.69 9.49 -3.57
C VAL A 186 -3.64 9.89 -2.53
N LEU A 187 -2.36 9.58 -2.78
CA LEU A 187 -1.27 9.98 -1.89
C LEU A 187 -1.23 11.49 -1.70
N HIS A 188 -1.32 12.26 -2.80
CA HIS A 188 -1.31 13.71 -2.75
C HIS A 188 -2.47 14.24 -1.91
N LEU A 189 -3.70 13.76 -2.16
CA LEU A 189 -4.88 14.17 -1.40
C LEU A 189 -4.71 13.87 0.08
N TYR A 190 -4.22 12.68 0.44
CA TYR A 190 -4.00 12.28 1.82
C TYR A 190 -2.93 13.13 2.50
N LYS A 191 -1.75 13.28 1.88
CA LYS A 191 -0.63 14.08 2.42
C LYS A 191 -0.94 15.56 2.60
N SER A 192 -1.76 16.13 1.71
CA SER A 192 -2.09 17.56 1.72
C SER A 192 -3.30 17.89 2.59
N GLY A 193 -4.01 16.89 3.13
CA GLY A 193 -5.25 17.10 3.88
C GLY A 193 -6.44 17.50 3.01
N LEU A 194 -6.29 17.58 1.68
CA LEU A 194 -7.37 17.98 0.77
C LEU A 194 -8.56 17.02 0.80
N TYR A 195 -8.36 15.77 1.23
CA TYR A 195 -9.44 14.80 1.46
C TYR A 195 -10.40 15.20 2.59
N LEU A 196 -10.02 16.16 3.43
CA LEU A 196 -10.83 16.67 4.54
C LEU A 196 -11.70 17.87 4.15
N LEU A 197 -11.44 18.53 3.00
CA LEU A 197 -12.12 19.78 2.61
C LEU A 197 -13.64 19.64 2.41
N ASN A 198 -14.13 18.44 2.11
CA ASN A 198 -15.56 18.16 1.99
C ASN A 198 -16.20 17.70 3.32
N THR A 199 -15.40 17.52 4.37
CA THR A 199 -15.87 17.25 5.72
C THR A 199 -16.20 18.58 6.38
N THR A 200 -17.25 19.24 5.91
CA THR A 200 -17.78 20.50 6.47
C THR A 200 -18.53 20.27 7.78
N ARG A 201 -18.03 19.39 8.66
CA ARG A 201 -18.51 19.28 10.03
C ARG A 201 -17.60 20.14 10.88
N THR A 202 -17.98 21.41 11.03
CA THR A 202 -17.51 22.19 12.18
C THR A 202 -17.63 21.32 13.43
N PRO A 203 -16.55 21.17 14.23
CA PRO A 203 -16.59 20.42 15.48
C PRO A 203 -17.83 20.78 16.27
N LYS A 204 -18.61 19.79 16.71
CA LYS A 204 -19.83 20.07 17.49
C LYS A 204 -19.48 20.60 18.88
N ALA A 205 -18.29 20.25 19.37
CA ALA A 205 -17.75 20.62 20.66
C ALA A 205 -16.56 21.58 20.53
N GLU A 206 -16.53 22.63 21.35
CA GLU A 206 -15.30 23.42 21.58
C GLU A 206 -14.32 22.59 22.42
N TYR A 207 -13.43 21.87 21.76
CA TYR A 207 -12.32 21.21 22.44
C TYR A 207 -11.34 22.26 22.98
N ARG A 208 -10.88 22.08 24.22
CA ARG A 208 -9.92 22.97 24.88
C ARG A 208 -8.57 22.30 25.02
N GLU A 209 -7.52 23.05 24.66
CA GLU A 209 -6.14 22.64 24.87
C GLU A 209 -5.77 22.76 26.35
N VAL A 210 -5.30 21.68 26.98
CA VAL A 210 -4.88 21.64 28.39
C VAL A 210 -3.44 21.18 28.48
N LEU A 211 -2.57 22.01 29.08
CA LEU A 211 -1.17 21.68 29.26
C LEU A 211 -0.95 20.83 30.52
N GLU A 212 0.02 19.92 30.45
CA GLU A 212 0.56 19.11 31.56
C GLU A 212 -0.46 18.21 32.30
N ALA A 213 -1.60 17.87 31.69
CA ALA A 213 -2.58 16.97 32.29
C ALA A 213 -2.23 15.47 32.13
N ALA A 214 -3.02 14.58 32.74
CA ALA A 214 -3.01 13.15 32.49
C ALA A 214 -4.41 12.57 32.73
N ILE A 215 -4.85 11.63 31.88
CA ILE A 215 -6.04 10.83 32.17
C ILE A 215 -5.57 9.54 32.82
N LEU A 216 -6.10 9.26 34.02
CA LEU A 216 -5.75 8.08 34.82
C LEU A 216 -6.38 6.79 34.26
N GLU A 217 -7.38 6.89 33.37
CA GLU A 217 -8.01 5.73 32.72
C GLU A 217 -7.11 5.08 31.66
N GLU A 218 -7.28 3.77 31.48
CA GLU A 218 -6.55 3.02 30.44
C GLU A 218 -7.03 3.42 29.04
N ASN A 219 -6.09 3.49 28.09
CA ASN A 219 -6.41 3.77 26.69
C ASN A 219 -7.42 2.76 26.15
N TYR A 220 -8.54 3.25 25.61
CA TYR A 220 -9.43 2.37 24.87
C TYR A 220 -8.77 1.88 23.58
N ARG A 221 -9.21 0.71 23.11
CA ARG A 221 -8.74 0.14 21.85
C ARG A 221 -9.62 0.67 20.73
N CYS A 222 -9.01 1.24 19.70
CA CYS A 222 -9.68 1.53 18.43
C CYS A 222 -9.13 0.63 17.33
N TRP A 223 -9.93 0.42 16.29
CA TRP A 223 -9.53 -0.39 15.15
C TRP A 223 -9.89 0.33 13.85
N PRO A 224 -8.96 0.41 12.86
CA PRO A 224 -7.55 -0.03 12.90
C PRO A 224 -6.69 0.93 13.72
N SER A 225 -5.62 0.44 14.35
CA SER A 225 -4.66 1.26 15.14
C SER A 225 -3.24 0.78 14.87
N TYR A 226 -2.27 1.68 14.89
CA TYR A 226 -0.84 1.31 14.85
C TYR A 226 -0.39 0.56 16.11
N HIS A 227 -1.20 0.58 17.18
CA HIS A 227 -0.89 -0.12 18.42
C HIS A 227 -2.03 -1.06 18.81
N HIS A 228 -1.71 -2.31 19.11
CA HIS A 228 -2.70 -3.35 19.43
C HIS A 228 -3.31 -3.21 20.85
N LYS A 229 -2.64 -2.49 21.76
CA LYS A 229 -3.11 -2.28 23.14
C LYS A 229 -3.74 -0.91 23.41
N GLY A 230 -3.84 -0.03 22.42
CA GLY A 230 -4.40 1.30 22.60
C GLY A 230 -4.64 2.00 21.27
N CYS A 231 -5.44 3.07 21.28
CA CYS A 231 -5.74 3.81 20.06
C CYS A 231 -4.61 4.79 19.68
N LEU A 232 -3.89 4.45 18.62
CA LEU A 232 -2.88 5.29 17.98
C LEU A 232 -3.22 5.38 16.50
N LEU A 233 -3.56 6.58 16.07
CA LEU A 233 -4.01 6.89 14.71
C LEU A 233 -3.12 7.97 14.09
N SER A 234 -3.09 8.00 12.77
CA SER A 234 -2.44 9.08 12.04
C SER A 234 -3.49 10.11 11.66
N VAL A 235 -3.17 11.38 11.86
CA VAL A 235 -4.07 12.51 11.58
C VAL A 235 -3.28 13.65 10.95
N PHE A 236 -3.94 14.40 10.08
CA PHE A 236 -3.40 15.55 9.37
C PHE A 236 -3.27 16.76 10.29
N ASP A 237 -4.33 17.08 11.04
CA ASP A 237 -4.39 18.23 11.95
C ASP A 237 -5.26 17.97 13.20
N VAL A 238 -5.38 19.02 14.04
CA VAL A 238 -6.18 18.98 15.28
C VAL A 238 -7.66 18.76 14.96
N SER A 239 -8.16 19.33 13.86
CA SER A 239 -9.56 19.23 13.47
C SER A 239 -9.93 17.80 13.10
N GLU A 240 -9.09 17.10 12.33
CA GLU A 240 -9.28 15.67 12.06
C GLU A 240 -9.20 14.84 13.34
N ALA A 241 -8.28 15.15 14.26
CA ALA A 241 -8.19 14.44 15.54
C ALA A 241 -9.47 14.57 16.38
N ILE A 242 -10.09 15.77 16.38
CA ILE A 242 -11.39 16.00 17.01
C ILE A 242 -12.48 15.15 16.34
N GLU A 243 -12.58 15.17 15.01
CA GLU A 243 -13.58 14.39 14.27
C GLU A 243 -13.45 12.88 14.54
N VAL A 244 -12.22 12.38 14.57
CA VAL A 244 -11.91 10.98 14.89
C VAL A 244 -12.34 10.66 16.32
N CYS A 245 -12.03 11.52 17.29
CA CYS A 245 -12.46 11.31 18.68
C CYS A 245 -14.00 11.34 18.80
N GLU A 246 -14.69 12.33 18.22
CA GLU A 246 -16.15 12.42 18.21
C GLU A 246 -16.84 11.20 17.54
N SER A 247 -16.17 10.55 16.59
CA SER A 247 -16.67 9.33 15.94
C SER A 247 -16.65 8.09 16.84
N HIS A 248 -15.87 8.10 17.93
CA HIS A 248 -15.75 7.00 18.88
C HIS A 248 -16.45 7.35 20.20
N SER A 249 -17.51 6.62 20.55
CA SER A 249 -18.26 6.85 21.80
C SER A 249 -17.42 6.68 23.08
N GLN A 250 -16.30 5.96 23.01
CA GLN A 250 -15.37 5.75 24.11
C GLN A 250 -14.28 6.84 24.21
N CYS A 251 -14.16 7.71 23.20
CA CYS A 251 -13.16 8.76 23.21
C CYS A 251 -13.64 9.93 24.07
N GLN A 252 -12.96 10.16 25.18
CA GLN A 252 -13.22 11.31 26.06
C GLN A 252 -12.22 12.45 25.83
N ALA A 253 -11.03 12.14 25.34
CA ALA A 253 -9.97 13.10 25.05
C ALA A 253 -8.92 12.46 24.14
N PHE A 254 -8.04 13.28 23.56
CA PHE A 254 -6.87 12.83 22.82
C PHE A 254 -5.65 13.73 23.06
N VAL A 255 -4.48 13.21 22.67
CA VAL A 255 -3.17 13.86 22.75
C VAL A 255 -2.51 13.79 21.37
N LEU A 256 -2.07 14.95 20.89
CA LEU A 256 -1.28 15.02 19.66
C LEU A 256 0.20 14.84 19.97
N ILE A 257 0.88 14.01 19.18
CA ILE A 257 2.30 13.72 19.37
C ILE A 257 3.06 14.28 18.19
N ASN A 258 4.19 14.94 18.45
CA ASN A 258 5.08 15.50 17.42
C ASN A 258 5.85 14.44 16.61
N GLN A 259 5.40 13.18 16.57
CA GLN A 259 5.97 12.16 15.69
C GLN A 259 5.24 12.22 14.33
N THR A 260 5.94 11.92 13.24
CA THR A 260 5.36 11.80 11.89
C THR A 260 5.43 10.36 11.39
N THR A 261 4.39 9.92 10.68
CA THR A 261 4.44 8.75 9.80
C THR A 261 5.17 9.09 8.50
N TRP A 262 5.12 8.19 7.51
CA TRP A 262 5.69 8.43 6.18
C TRP A 262 4.84 9.40 5.33
N THR A 263 3.60 9.72 5.75
CA THR A 263 2.75 10.70 5.08
C THR A 263 2.24 11.86 5.93
N VAL A 264 2.01 11.67 7.24
CA VAL A 264 1.31 12.64 8.12
C VAL A 264 1.85 12.60 9.56
N ARG A 265 1.17 13.22 10.54
CA ARG A 265 1.56 13.28 11.97
C ARG A 265 0.78 12.26 12.81
N PHE A 266 1.34 11.81 13.93
CA PHE A 266 0.68 10.88 14.85
C PHE A 266 -0.24 11.61 15.85
N GLY A 267 -1.44 11.05 16.07
CA GLY A 267 -2.33 11.38 17.19
C GLY A 267 -2.57 10.13 18.06
N ARG A 268 -2.50 10.25 19.38
CA ARG A 268 -2.82 9.17 20.33
C ARG A 268 -3.96 9.58 21.25
N THR A 269 -4.72 8.62 21.76
CA THR A 269 -5.43 8.82 23.04
C THR A 269 -4.56 8.18 24.12
N CYS A 270 -3.75 8.98 24.82
CA CYS A 270 -2.72 8.55 25.79
C CYS A 270 -2.33 9.72 26.73
N PRO A 271 -1.66 9.49 27.87
CA PRO A 271 -1.23 10.58 28.75
C PRO A 271 0.01 11.31 28.21
N GLY A 272 -0.04 12.64 28.10
CA GLY A 272 1.12 13.51 27.89
C GLY A 272 0.80 14.99 27.58
N LYS A 273 1.50 15.90 28.28
CA LYS A 273 1.73 17.37 28.18
C LYS A 273 0.76 18.34 27.49
N THR A 274 -0.06 17.95 26.52
CA THR A 274 -1.04 18.81 25.85
C THR A 274 -2.24 17.97 25.41
N PHE A 275 -3.40 18.24 25.99
CA PHE A 275 -4.64 17.47 25.82
C PHE A 275 -5.69 18.30 25.13
N PHE A 276 -6.64 17.63 24.49
CA PHE A 276 -7.85 18.26 24.01
C PHE A 276 -9.05 17.65 24.72
N LEU A 277 -9.73 18.45 25.55
CA LEU A 277 -10.91 18.05 26.33
C LEU A 277 -12.19 18.62 25.71
N PRO A 278 -13.28 17.83 25.58
CA PRO A 278 -14.58 18.33 25.21
C PRO A 278 -15.19 19.21 26.33
N PRO A 279 -16.15 20.08 26.02
CA PRO A 279 -16.68 21.07 26.97
C PRO A 279 -17.39 20.49 28.21
N ASN A 280 -17.71 19.19 28.22
CA ASN A 280 -18.43 18.51 29.31
C ASN A 280 -17.57 17.54 30.13
N SER A 281 -16.28 17.39 29.84
CA SER A 281 -15.38 16.57 30.68
C SER A 281 -14.89 17.41 31.85
N SER A 282 -15.30 17.05 33.07
CA SER A 282 -14.80 17.66 34.30
C SER A 282 -13.31 17.36 34.49
N GLU A 283 -12.52 18.40 34.76
CA GLU A 283 -11.16 18.28 35.29
C GLU A 283 -11.24 17.49 36.61
N HIS A 284 -10.90 16.21 36.57
CA HIS A 284 -10.55 15.50 37.79
C HIS A 284 -9.05 15.59 37.94
N ASP A 285 -8.66 16.52 38.82
CA ASP A 285 -7.32 16.79 39.34
C ASP A 285 -6.56 15.50 39.75
#